data_AF-A0A946VQF5-F1
#
_entry.id   AF-A0A946VQF5-F1
#
_cell.length_a   1.000
_cell.length_b   1.000
_cell.length_c   1.000
_cell.angle_alpha   90.00
_cell.angle_beta   90.00
_cell.angle_gamma   90.00
#
_symmetry.space_group_name_H-M   'P 1'
#
loop_
_entity.id
_entity.type
_entity.pdbx_description
1 polymer ?
#
loop_
_entity_poly.entity_id
_entity_poly.type
_entity_poly.pdbx_seq_one_letter_code
_entity_poly.pdbx_strand_id
1 'polypeptide(L)'
;MNRREFNKLLGMAGLGAVGPWSLPSHAITSGYDGPFFITIAATGGWDVTSFCDPKENVAGERTINTWADQENIAQVGNIRYAPVAENQAFFERFYQDMLVINGIDTQTNSHDDGVRHTWSGRMGFGYPSFGSIVSASVAPDLPLSLVHAAGYSETAGITRFSRLQNPDIISNLVNDSVVEQGNNSYSLFDAGELSHIEQYQQARLDRLMGNEAALPRQVRGLNNLYLA
;
A
#
# COMPACT_ATOMS: atom_id res chain seq x y z
N MET A 1 7.37 50.38 -16.73
CA MET A 1 6.49 49.81 -15.68
C MET A 1 6.46 50.75 -14.48
N ASN A 2 5.28 51.17 -14.00
CA ASN A 2 5.17 52.14 -12.90
C ASN A 2 5.40 51.44 -11.55
N ARG A 3 6.41 51.85 -10.78
CA ARG A 3 6.79 51.23 -9.48
C ARG A 3 5.62 51.15 -8.49
N ARG A 4 4.71 52.13 -8.55
CA ARG A 4 3.51 52.15 -7.71
C ARG A 4 2.52 51.04 -8.08
N GLU A 5 2.38 50.73 -9.37
CA GLU A 5 1.52 49.63 -9.83
C GLU A 5 2.12 48.27 -9.48
N PHE A 6 3.45 48.13 -9.61
CA PHE A 6 4.15 46.92 -9.20
C PHE A 6 3.95 46.60 -7.71
N ASN A 7 4.10 47.59 -6.82
CA ASN A 7 3.91 47.39 -5.38
C ASN A 7 2.45 47.09 -5.00
N LYS A 8 1.48 47.67 -5.71
CA LYS A 8 0.06 47.34 -5.51
C LYS A 8 -0.23 45.88 -5.90
N LEU A 9 0.29 45.44 -7.05
CA LEU A 9 0.17 44.06 -7.52
C LEU A 9 0.86 43.07 -6.57
N LEU A 10 2.05 43.41 -6.04
CA LEU A 10 2.77 42.58 -5.09
C LEU A 10 2.02 42.44 -3.75
N GLY A 11 1.43 43.53 -3.25
CA GLY A 11 0.61 43.51 -2.03
C GLY A 11 -0.69 42.72 -2.19
N MET A 12 -1.35 42.84 -3.34
CA MET A 12 -2.55 42.03 -3.66
C MET A 12 -2.22 40.55 -3.85
N ALA A 13 -1.09 40.21 -4.47
CA ALA A 13 -0.63 38.84 -4.61
C ALA A 13 -0.32 38.21 -3.23
N GLY A 14 0.28 38.98 -2.32
CA GLY A 14 0.51 38.55 -0.94
C GLY A 14 -0.78 38.22 -0.20
N LEU A 15 -1.80 39.10 -0.27
CA LEU A 15 -3.10 38.89 0.37
C LEU A 15 -3.88 37.71 -0.22
N GLY A 16 -3.70 37.41 -1.52
CA GLY A 16 -4.26 36.20 -2.13
C GLY A 16 -3.61 34.92 -1.62
N ALA A 17 -2.31 34.94 -1.30
CA ALA A 17 -1.57 33.76 -0.83
C ALA A 17 -1.80 33.40 0.64
N VAL A 18 -2.14 34.39 1.49
CA VAL A 18 -2.37 34.17 2.95
C VAL A 18 -3.82 34.41 3.39
N GLY A 19 -4.70 34.85 2.49
CA GLY A 19 -6.12 34.94 2.77
C GLY A 19 -6.68 33.54 3.09
N PRO A 20 -7.59 33.40 4.07
CA PRO A 20 -8.23 32.13 4.37
C PRO A 20 -9.16 31.80 3.19
N TRP A 21 -8.59 31.23 2.13
CA TRP A 21 -9.38 30.52 1.16
C TRP A 21 -9.98 29.33 1.90
N SER A 22 -11.29 29.36 2.07
CA SER A 22 -12.09 28.19 2.41
C SER A 22 -11.95 27.19 1.27
N LEU A 23 -10.78 26.55 1.17
CA LEU A 23 -10.58 25.41 0.34
C LEU A 23 -11.59 24.38 0.85
N PRO A 24 -12.43 23.81 -0.03
CA PRO A 24 -13.29 22.74 0.40
C PRO A 24 -12.39 21.60 0.90
N SER A 25 -12.37 21.40 2.22
CA SER A 25 -11.82 20.18 2.79
C SER A 25 -12.73 19.06 2.31
N HIS A 26 -12.25 18.31 1.32
CA HIS A 26 -12.76 17.00 1.00
C HIS A 26 -12.11 16.04 1.99
N ALA A 27 -12.52 16.12 3.25
CA ALA A 27 -12.33 14.99 4.15
C ALA A 27 -13.12 13.84 3.54
N ILE A 28 -12.43 12.81 3.05
CA ILE A 28 -13.06 11.58 2.64
C ILE A 28 -13.61 10.97 3.93
N THR A 29 -14.92 11.07 4.13
CA THR A 29 -15.56 10.74 5.40
C THR A 29 -15.83 9.25 5.55
N SER A 30 -15.66 8.47 4.49
CA SER A 30 -15.83 7.02 4.47
C SER A 30 -14.47 6.37 4.23
N GLY A 31 -14.04 5.50 5.15
CA GLY A 31 -12.90 4.63 4.89
C GLY A 31 -13.09 3.83 3.60
N TYR A 32 -11.99 3.40 3.00
CA TYR A 32 -12.04 2.52 1.83
C TYR A 32 -12.66 1.17 2.22
N ASP A 33 -13.76 0.81 1.56
CA ASP A 33 -14.51 -0.44 1.78
C ASP A 33 -14.28 -1.48 0.68
N GLY A 34 -13.48 -1.14 -0.34
CA GLY A 34 -13.10 -2.02 -1.42
C GLY A 34 -11.98 -3.02 -1.05
N PRO A 35 -11.61 -3.90 -2.00
CA PRO A 35 -10.54 -4.87 -1.78
C PRO A 35 -9.16 -4.22 -1.73
N PHE A 36 -8.29 -4.71 -0.85
CA PHE A 36 -6.87 -4.37 -0.85
C PHE A 36 -6.12 -5.32 -1.78
N PHE A 37 -5.29 -4.77 -2.67
CA PHE A 37 -4.47 -5.55 -3.58
C PHE A 37 -3.01 -5.49 -3.14
N ILE A 38 -2.43 -6.66 -2.88
CA ILE A 38 -1.02 -6.81 -2.52
C ILE A 38 -0.34 -7.59 -3.63
N THR A 39 0.65 -6.98 -4.26
CA THR A 39 1.50 -7.61 -5.28
C THR A 39 2.89 -7.85 -4.72
N ILE A 40 3.31 -9.10 -4.63
CA ILE A 40 4.61 -9.50 -4.08
C ILE A 40 5.47 -10.03 -5.22
N ALA A 41 6.70 -9.51 -5.33
CA ALA A 41 7.71 -10.01 -6.26
C ALA A 41 8.84 -10.68 -5.49
N ALA A 42 8.94 -12.01 -5.58
CA ALA A 42 10.05 -12.77 -5.01
C ALA A 42 11.22 -12.83 -6.01
N THR A 43 12.02 -11.77 -6.11
CA THR A 43 13.08 -11.63 -7.14
C THR A 43 14.41 -12.30 -6.80
N GLY A 44 14.43 -13.25 -5.86
CA GLY A 44 15.66 -13.81 -5.27
C GLY A 44 15.96 -15.28 -5.64
N GLY A 45 15.38 -15.81 -6.71
CA GLY A 45 15.58 -17.21 -7.10
C GLY A 45 14.87 -18.20 -6.17
N TRP A 46 13.58 -17.94 -5.90
CA TRP A 46 12.74 -18.88 -5.18
C TRP A 46 12.66 -20.22 -5.93
N ASP A 47 12.94 -21.31 -5.22
CA ASP A 47 12.79 -22.66 -5.75
C ASP A 47 11.31 -23.08 -5.70
N VAL A 48 10.62 -22.90 -6.82
CA VAL A 48 9.22 -23.33 -6.98
C VAL A 48 9.04 -24.84 -6.92
N THR A 49 10.12 -25.61 -7.10
CA THR A 49 10.09 -27.08 -7.06
C THR A 49 10.01 -27.64 -5.64
N SER A 50 10.24 -26.77 -4.64
CA SER A 50 10.00 -27.04 -3.22
C SER A 50 8.72 -26.35 -2.70
N PHE A 51 7.84 -25.87 -3.59
CA PHE A 51 6.59 -25.21 -3.22
C PHE A 51 5.40 -25.64 -4.09
N CYS A 52 5.04 -24.87 -5.12
CA CYS A 52 3.79 -25.04 -5.90
C CYS A 52 3.98 -25.64 -7.31
N ASP A 53 5.23 -25.87 -7.75
CA ASP A 53 5.54 -26.66 -8.95
C ASP A 53 6.47 -27.83 -8.62
N PRO A 54 6.06 -28.72 -7.70
CA PRO A 54 6.96 -29.70 -7.14
C PRO A 54 7.46 -30.70 -8.20
N LYS A 55 8.75 -31.05 -8.11
CA LYS A 55 9.41 -32.00 -9.03
C LYS A 55 9.98 -33.18 -8.25
N GLU A 56 9.61 -34.40 -8.66
CA GLU A 56 10.22 -35.63 -8.16
C GLU A 56 11.62 -35.84 -8.74
N ASN A 57 12.44 -36.64 -8.05
CA ASN A 57 13.74 -37.04 -8.56
C ASN A 57 13.59 -38.08 -9.68
N VAL A 58 14.40 -37.95 -10.74
CA VAL A 58 14.40 -38.90 -11.86
C VAL A 58 15.57 -39.88 -11.69
N ALA A 59 15.29 -41.17 -11.76
CA ALA A 59 16.31 -42.20 -11.61
C ALA A 59 17.41 -42.08 -12.68
N GLY A 60 18.68 -42.08 -12.26
CA GLY A 60 19.83 -41.93 -13.14
C GLY A 60 20.22 -40.48 -13.45
N GLU A 61 19.39 -39.51 -13.07
CA GLU A 61 19.67 -38.08 -13.18
C GLU A 61 20.20 -37.52 -11.85
N ARG A 62 20.69 -36.27 -11.90
CA ARG A 62 21.06 -35.54 -10.68
C ARG A 62 19.81 -35.29 -9.84
N THR A 63 19.92 -35.50 -8.52
CA THR A 63 18.91 -35.12 -7.53
C THR A 63 18.53 -33.64 -7.70
N ILE A 64 17.23 -33.39 -7.84
CA ILE A 64 16.64 -32.06 -7.96
C ILE A 64 16.20 -31.60 -6.56
N ASN A 65 15.48 -32.47 -5.84
CA ASN A 65 14.85 -32.16 -4.57
C ASN A 65 15.19 -33.22 -3.51
N THR A 66 15.82 -32.85 -2.41
CA THR A 66 16.16 -33.81 -1.34
C THR A 66 14.94 -34.32 -0.58
N TRP A 67 13.84 -33.55 -0.55
CA TRP A 67 12.60 -34.01 0.05
C TRP A 67 11.95 -35.17 -0.72
N ALA A 68 12.16 -35.22 -2.04
CA ALA A 68 11.60 -36.24 -2.92
C ALA A 68 12.29 -37.61 -2.78
N ASP A 69 13.33 -37.71 -1.94
CA ASP A 69 13.96 -39.00 -1.60
C ASP A 69 13.14 -39.82 -0.59
N GLN A 70 12.28 -39.14 0.19
CA GLN A 70 11.52 -39.76 1.30
C GLN A 70 10.03 -39.50 1.20
N GLU A 71 9.64 -38.41 0.56
CA GLU A 71 8.25 -37.97 0.45
C GLU A 71 7.79 -37.92 -1.01
N ASN A 72 6.48 -38.03 -1.22
CA ASN A 72 5.86 -37.89 -2.53
C ASN A 72 5.21 -36.52 -2.66
N ILE A 73 4.96 -36.06 -3.90
CA ILE A 73 4.18 -34.84 -4.12
C ILE A 73 2.84 -34.93 -3.40
N ALA A 74 2.55 -33.94 -2.56
CA ALA A 74 1.26 -33.83 -1.88
C ALA A 74 0.27 -33.02 -2.72
N GLN A 75 -1.02 -33.17 -2.43
CA GLN A 75 -2.08 -32.50 -3.18
C GLN A 75 -3.27 -32.16 -2.29
N VAL A 76 -3.80 -30.95 -2.47
CA VAL A 76 -5.10 -30.53 -1.91
C VAL A 76 -5.95 -29.93 -3.03
N GLY A 77 -7.18 -30.39 -3.18
CA GLY A 77 -8.00 -30.08 -4.35
C GLY A 77 -7.27 -30.43 -5.64
N ASN A 78 -7.07 -29.44 -6.52
CA ASN A 78 -6.31 -29.55 -7.77
C ASN A 78 -4.87 -28.98 -7.67
N ILE A 79 -4.42 -28.57 -6.49
CA ILE A 79 -3.12 -27.93 -6.28
C ILE A 79 -2.14 -28.96 -5.73
N ARG A 80 -1.08 -29.22 -6.50
CA ARG A 80 0.05 -30.05 -6.08
C ARG A 80 1.10 -29.19 -5.39
N TYR A 81 1.70 -29.69 -4.32
CA TYR A 81 2.73 -28.99 -3.58
C TYR A 81 3.80 -29.95 -3.01
N ALA A 82 4.99 -29.41 -2.73
CA ALA A 82 6.05 -30.16 -2.07
C ALA A 82 5.75 -30.26 -0.55
N PRO A 83 5.76 -31.45 0.06
CA PRO A 83 5.49 -31.64 1.50
C PRO A 83 6.72 -31.31 2.37
N VAL A 84 7.20 -30.07 2.28
CA VAL A 84 8.34 -29.58 3.07
C VAL A 84 7.92 -28.43 3.98
N ALA A 85 8.58 -28.32 5.13
CA ALA A 85 8.31 -27.28 6.14
C ALA A 85 6.80 -27.18 6.44
N GLU A 86 6.23 -25.98 6.41
CA GLU A 86 4.82 -25.70 6.71
C GLU A 86 3.93 -25.66 5.47
N ASN A 87 4.39 -26.19 4.33
CA ASN A 87 3.63 -26.15 3.09
C ASN A 87 2.27 -26.84 3.25
N GLN A 88 2.20 -28.00 3.90
CA GLN A 88 0.93 -28.70 4.12
C GLN A 88 -0.09 -27.82 4.84
N ALA A 89 0.29 -27.23 5.97
CA ALA A 89 -0.60 -26.34 6.72
C ALA A 89 -1.02 -25.11 5.90
N PHE A 90 -0.12 -24.55 5.09
CA PHE A 90 -0.42 -23.44 4.19
C PHE A 90 -1.44 -23.83 3.11
N PHE A 91 -1.18 -24.89 2.36
CA PHE A 91 -2.05 -25.30 1.25
C PHE A 91 -3.41 -25.79 1.75
N GLU A 92 -3.47 -26.60 2.81
CA GLU A 92 -4.74 -27.04 3.41
C GLU A 92 -5.58 -25.86 3.88
N ARG A 93 -4.95 -24.80 4.37
CA ARG A 93 -5.65 -23.60 4.84
C ARG A 93 -6.20 -22.74 3.71
N PHE A 94 -5.48 -22.60 2.59
CA PHE A 94 -5.76 -21.56 1.59
C PHE A 94 -6.17 -22.06 0.20
N TYR A 95 -6.16 -23.38 -0.06
CA TYR A 95 -6.36 -23.89 -1.44
C TYR A 95 -7.69 -23.49 -2.09
N GLN A 96 -8.74 -23.24 -1.31
CA GLN A 96 -10.05 -22.85 -1.84
C GLN A 96 -10.05 -21.41 -2.38
N ASP A 97 -9.15 -20.56 -1.89
CA ASP A 97 -9.04 -19.14 -2.22
C ASP A 97 -7.76 -18.84 -3.04
N MET A 98 -7.20 -19.85 -3.69
CA MET A 98 -5.90 -19.77 -4.36
C MET A 98 -5.97 -20.21 -5.82
N LEU A 99 -5.30 -19.44 -6.68
CA LEU A 99 -4.99 -19.81 -8.06
C LEU A 99 -3.48 -19.94 -8.22
N VAL A 100 -3.02 -21.10 -8.68
CA VAL A 100 -1.62 -21.35 -9.02
C VAL A 100 -1.48 -21.40 -10.54
N ILE A 101 -0.57 -20.60 -11.08
CA ILE A 101 -0.18 -20.62 -12.50
C ILE A 101 1.29 -21.03 -12.56
N ASN A 102 1.55 -22.27 -12.93
CA ASN A 102 2.91 -22.80 -13.07
C ASN A 102 3.47 -22.44 -14.44
N GLY A 103 4.29 -21.38 -14.45
CA GLY A 103 4.96 -20.88 -15.64
C GLY A 103 4.15 -19.80 -16.36
N ILE A 104 4.83 -18.70 -16.66
CA ILE A 104 4.35 -17.64 -17.54
C ILE A 104 5.45 -17.44 -18.58
N ASP A 105 5.12 -17.61 -19.85
CA ASP A 105 6.06 -17.32 -20.93
C ASP A 105 6.15 -15.80 -21.13
N THR A 106 7.22 -15.21 -20.58
CA THR A 106 7.51 -13.78 -20.71
C THR A 106 8.22 -13.44 -22.03
N GLN A 107 8.46 -14.41 -22.92
CA GLN A 107 9.11 -14.28 -24.22
C GLN A 107 10.51 -13.65 -24.15
N THR A 108 11.21 -13.85 -23.04
CA THR A 108 12.53 -13.28 -22.80
C THR A 108 13.33 -14.12 -21.81
N ASN A 109 14.65 -14.07 -21.95
CA ASN A 109 15.61 -14.60 -20.99
C ASN A 109 16.30 -13.47 -20.18
N SER A 110 15.96 -12.20 -20.44
CA SER A 110 16.45 -11.04 -19.71
C SER A 110 15.67 -10.87 -18.41
N HIS A 111 16.40 -10.75 -17.29
CA HIS A 111 15.81 -10.61 -15.97
C HIS A 111 14.92 -9.36 -15.88
N ASP A 112 15.44 -8.21 -16.30
CA ASP A 112 14.75 -6.93 -16.22
C ASP A 112 13.52 -6.88 -17.13
N ASP A 113 13.64 -7.47 -18.31
CA ASP A 113 12.51 -7.52 -19.24
C ASP A 113 11.44 -8.52 -18.79
N GLY A 114 11.82 -9.63 -18.15
CA GLY A 114 10.89 -10.59 -17.57
C GLY A 114 10.11 -10.00 -16.40
N VAL A 115 10.78 -9.20 -15.55
CA VAL A 115 10.12 -8.40 -14.50
C VAL A 115 9.13 -7.42 -15.15
N ARG A 116 9.54 -6.67 -16.17
CA ARG A 116 8.65 -5.73 -16.87
C ARG A 116 7.44 -6.44 -17.48
N HIS A 117 7.65 -7.55 -18.17
CA HIS A 117 6.57 -8.33 -18.79
C HIS A 117 5.59 -8.82 -17.73
N THR A 118 6.08 -9.42 -16.65
CA THR A 118 5.23 -9.95 -15.56
C THR A 118 4.32 -8.87 -14.99
N TRP A 119 4.84 -7.66 -14.77
CA TRP A 119 4.09 -6.62 -14.05
C TRP A 119 3.31 -5.65 -14.95
N SER A 120 3.62 -5.57 -16.25
CA SER A 120 2.94 -4.70 -17.22
C SER A 120 2.19 -5.45 -18.33
N GLY A 121 2.37 -6.77 -18.41
CA GLY A 121 1.83 -7.64 -19.47
C GLY A 121 2.53 -7.51 -20.83
N ARG A 122 3.67 -6.81 -20.92
CA ARG A 122 4.39 -6.58 -22.18
C ARG A 122 5.84 -6.14 -21.97
N MET A 123 6.67 -6.37 -23.00
CA MET A 123 8.11 -6.06 -22.98
C MET A 123 8.43 -4.57 -23.20
N GLY A 124 7.50 -3.83 -23.81
CA GLY A 124 7.69 -2.41 -24.12
C GLY A 124 7.79 -1.56 -22.86
N PHE A 125 8.57 -0.48 -22.93
CA PHE A 125 8.67 0.50 -21.84
C PHE A 125 7.41 1.36 -21.73
N GLY A 126 7.19 1.94 -20.54
CA GLY A 126 6.17 2.95 -20.30
C GLY A 126 4.75 2.42 -20.06
N TYR A 127 4.57 1.11 -19.89
CA TYR A 127 3.27 0.54 -19.55
C TYR A 127 3.04 0.48 -18.04
N PRO A 128 1.83 0.76 -17.56
CA PRO A 128 1.55 0.79 -16.14
C PRO A 128 1.68 -0.60 -15.52
N SER A 129 2.13 -0.66 -14.27
CA SER A 129 2.03 -1.88 -13.47
C SER A 129 0.58 -2.28 -13.21
N PHE A 130 0.30 -3.53 -12.89
CA PHE A 130 -1.03 -3.96 -12.43
C PHE A 130 -1.56 -3.08 -11.28
N GLY A 131 -0.74 -2.79 -10.27
CA GLY A 131 -1.11 -1.93 -9.15
C GLY A 131 -1.49 -0.50 -9.59
N SER A 132 -0.80 0.02 -10.61
CA SER A 132 -1.12 1.32 -11.23
C SER A 132 -2.49 1.32 -11.89
N ILE A 133 -2.86 0.23 -12.59
CA ILE A 133 -4.17 0.07 -13.21
C ILE A 133 -5.27 -0.04 -12.15
N VAL A 134 -5.05 -0.85 -11.12
CA VAL A 134 -5.99 -1.02 -9.99
C VAL A 134 -6.23 0.30 -9.27
N SER A 135 -5.17 1.01 -8.90
CA SER A 135 -5.26 2.32 -8.23
C SER A 135 -6.08 3.32 -9.04
N ALA A 136 -5.81 3.44 -10.35
CA ALA A 136 -6.54 4.35 -11.22
C ALA A 136 -8.01 3.96 -11.45
N SER A 137 -8.36 2.68 -11.31
CA SER A 137 -9.71 2.17 -11.59
C SER A 137 -10.61 2.08 -10.36
N VAL A 138 -10.05 1.70 -9.21
CA VAL A 138 -10.81 1.41 -7.99
C VAL A 138 -10.79 2.59 -7.02
N ALA A 139 -9.68 3.34 -6.96
CA ALA A 139 -9.48 4.38 -5.96
C ALA A 139 -8.77 5.63 -6.52
N PRO A 140 -9.23 6.23 -7.65
CA PRO A 140 -8.54 7.35 -8.28
C PRO A 140 -8.47 8.61 -7.41
N ASP A 141 -9.45 8.79 -6.52
CA ASP A 141 -9.56 9.98 -5.67
C ASP A 141 -8.91 9.79 -4.29
N LEU A 142 -8.42 8.59 -3.95
CA LEU A 142 -7.74 8.38 -2.67
C LEU A 142 -6.29 8.92 -2.73
N PRO A 143 -5.86 9.70 -1.73
CA PRO A 143 -4.54 10.33 -1.73
C PRO A 143 -3.37 9.33 -1.64
N LEU A 144 -3.62 8.11 -1.17
CA LEU A 144 -2.64 7.03 -1.00
C LEU A 144 -3.14 5.71 -1.62
N SER A 145 -3.78 5.78 -2.80
CA SER A 145 -4.33 4.59 -3.49
C SER A 145 -3.28 3.60 -3.99
N LEU A 146 -2.03 4.04 -4.17
CA LEU A 146 -0.93 3.20 -4.64
C LEU A 146 0.34 3.44 -3.83
N VAL A 147 0.90 2.35 -3.34
CA VAL A 147 2.11 2.33 -2.55
C VAL A 147 3.08 1.32 -3.15
N HIS A 148 4.29 1.77 -3.48
CA HIS A 148 5.36 0.90 -3.98
C HIS A 148 6.51 0.84 -2.98
N ALA A 149 6.87 -0.37 -2.56
CA ALA A 149 8.10 -0.60 -1.79
C ALA A 149 9.31 -0.83 -2.71
N ALA A 150 9.17 -1.74 -3.68
CA ALA A 150 10.22 -2.13 -4.61
C ALA A 150 9.63 -2.69 -5.91
N GLY A 151 10.51 -3.11 -6.83
CA GLY A 151 10.12 -3.76 -8.09
C GLY A 151 9.67 -2.80 -9.19
N TYR A 152 8.84 -3.30 -10.10
CA TYR A 152 8.34 -2.52 -11.24
C TYR A 152 7.26 -1.53 -10.80
N SER A 153 7.51 -0.23 -11.00
CA SER A 153 6.65 0.85 -10.49
C SER A 153 6.23 1.87 -11.55
N GLU A 154 6.21 1.49 -12.83
CA GLU A 154 5.75 2.39 -13.89
C GLU A 154 4.24 2.64 -13.73
N THR A 155 3.83 3.89 -13.91
CA THR A 155 2.42 4.31 -13.84
C THR A 155 1.87 4.74 -15.18
N ALA A 156 2.72 4.98 -16.18
CA ALA A 156 2.32 5.57 -17.45
C ALA A 156 1.55 6.91 -17.29
N GLY A 157 1.67 7.57 -16.13
CA GLY A 157 0.95 8.79 -15.80
C GLY A 157 -0.54 8.62 -15.46
N ILE A 158 -1.06 7.39 -15.34
CA ILE A 158 -2.50 7.16 -15.06
C ILE A 158 -2.84 7.31 -13.56
N THR A 159 -1.84 7.23 -12.69
CA THR A 159 -1.98 7.41 -11.25
C THR A 159 -0.66 7.92 -10.66
N ARG A 160 -0.70 8.39 -9.42
CA ARG A 160 0.50 8.71 -8.63
C ARG A 160 0.70 7.60 -7.59
N PHE A 161 1.96 7.37 -7.20
CA PHE A 161 2.27 6.44 -6.13
C PHE A 161 3.09 7.11 -5.04
N SER A 162 2.95 6.58 -3.83
CA SER A 162 3.85 6.85 -2.71
C SER A 162 4.90 5.76 -2.61
N ARG A 163 6.16 6.14 -2.38
CA ARG A 163 7.26 5.19 -2.23
C ARG A 163 7.53 4.92 -0.76
N LEU A 164 7.55 3.65 -0.38
CA LEU A 164 7.93 3.21 0.95
C LEU A 164 9.24 2.44 0.90
N GLN A 165 10.34 3.13 1.16
CA GLN A 165 11.66 2.48 1.13
C GLN A 165 11.94 1.64 2.37
N ASN A 166 11.28 1.95 3.49
CA ASN A 166 11.40 1.19 4.72
C ASN A 166 10.00 0.88 5.27
N PRO A 167 9.58 -0.40 5.34
CA PRO A 167 8.29 -0.77 5.90
C PRO A 167 8.16 -0.42 7.39
N ASP A 168 9.26 -0.29 8.14
CA ASP A 168 9.23 0.18 9.53
C ASP A 168 8.71 1.62 9.64
N ILE A 169 8.75 2.40 8.57
CA ILE A 169 8.16 3.75 8.55
C ILE A 169 6.62 3.67 8.50
N ILE A 170 6.04 2.57 8.01
CA ILE A 170 4.58 2.41 7.96
C ILE A 170 3.99 2.34 9.37
N SER A 171 4.63 1.63 10.30
CA SER A 171 4.15 1.57 11.68
C SER A 171 4.10 2.97 12.31
N ASN A 172 5.05 3.84 11.94
CA ASN A 172 5.08 5.24 12.37
C ASN A 172 4.06 6.15 11.65
N LEU A 173 3.38 5.66 10.62
CA LEU A 173 2.27 6.38 9.99
C LEU A 173 0.95 6.13 10.74
N VAL A 174 0.85 4.98 11.42
CA VAL A 174 -0.34 4.61 12.20
C VAL A 174 -0.35 5.30 13.56
N ASN A 175 0.83 5.56 14.13
CA ASN A 175 0.97 6.23 15.42
C ASN A 175 1.43 7.68 15.23
N ASP A 176 0.64 8.65 15.69
CA ASP A 176 0.89 10.08 15.53
C ASP A 176 1.67 10.71 16.70
N SER A 177 1.88 9.95 17.77
CA SER A 177 2.54 10.42 19.00
C SER A 177 3.85 9.70 19.30
N VAL A 178 4.07 8.51 18.74
CA VAL A 178 5.24 7.68 18.99
C VAL A 178 5.91 7.25 17.69
N VAL A 179 7.23 7.38 17.66
CA VAL A 179 8.10 6.94 16.56
C VAL A 179 8.90 5.73 17.02
N GLU A 180 8.72 4.62 16.32
CA GLU A 180 9.51 3.40 16.46
C GLU A 180 10.75 3.46 15.53
N GLN A 181 11.94 3.19 16.08
CA GLN A 181 13.18 3.07 15.32
C GLN A 181 14.00 1.88 15.84
N GLY A 182 13.93 0.75 15.11
CA GLY A 182 14.56 -0.50 15.53
C GLY A 182 13.90 -1.03 16.81
N ASN A 183 14.68 -1.22 17.88
CA ASN A 183 14.17 -1.64 19.19
C ASN A 183 13.89 -0.47 20.15
N ASN A 184 14.01 0.78 19.67
CA ASN A 184 13.81 1.97 20.47
C ASN A 184 12.52 2.68 20.06
N SER A 185 11.83 3.24 21.05
CA SER A 185 10.61 4.00 20.87
C SER A 185 10.80 5.41 21.42
N TYR A 186 10.35 6.41 20.68
CA TYR A 186 10.48 7.83 21.02
C TYR A 186 9.11 8.49 21.00
N SER A 187 8.74 9.19 22.06
CA SER A 187 7.56 10.05 22.04
C SER A 187 7.90 11.37 21.34
N LEU A 188 7.06 11.81 20.40
CA LEU A 188 7.21 13.11 19.74
C LEU A 188 6.89 14.28 20.67
N PHE A 189 6.11 14.02 21.71
CA PHE A 189 5.61 14.99 22.68
C PHE A 189 5.80 14.43 24.10
N ASP A 190 5.94 15.31 25.09
CA ASP A 190 5.85 14.87 26.47
C ASP A 190 4.41 14.40 26.77
N ALA A 191 4.25 13.39 27.65
CA ALA A 191 2.93 12.88 28.01
C ALA A 191 2.00 13.98 28.54
N GLY A 192 2.55 14.98 29.24
CA GLY A 192 1.78 16.15 29.69
C GLY A 192 1.28 17.01 28.53
N GLU A 193 2.06 17.17 27.46
CA GLU A 193 1.69 18.00 26.31
C GLU A 193 0.56 17.37 25.49
N LEU A 194 0.61 16.06 25.25
CA LEU A 194 -0.47 15.33 24.58
C LEU A 194 -1.79 15.46 25.35
N SER A 195 -1.75 15.28 26.67
CA SER A 195 -2.94 15.41 27.51
C SER A 195 -3.56 16.82 27.41
N HIS A 196 -2.74 17.86 27.29
CA HIS A 196 -3.21 19.22 27.08
C HIS A 196 -3.78 19.42 25.67
N ILE A 197 -3.13 18.88 24.64
CA ILE A 197 -3.63 18.94 23.26
C ILE A 197 -4.99 18.26 23.17
N GLU A 198 -5.13 17.05 23.70
CA GLU A 198 -6.40 16.30 23.76
C GLU A 198 -7.47 17.09 24.53
N GLN A 199 -7.12 17.66 25.69
CA GLN A 199 -8.03 18.48 26.47
C GLN A 199 -8.56 19.68 25.68
N TYR A 200 -7.69 20.42 24.97
CA TYR A 200 -8.11 21.56 24.15
C TYR A 200 -8.87 21.14 22.89
N GLN A 201 -8.53 20.01 22.28
CA GLN A 201 -9.29 19.43 21.17
C GLN A 201 -10.70 19.05 21.62
N GLN A 202 -10.83 18.35 22.75
CA GLN A 202 -12.12 17.97 23.33
C GLN A 202 -12.95 19.20 23.70
N ALA A 203 -12.37 20.18 24.40
CA ALA A 203 -13.06 21.41 24.76
C ALA A 203 -13.51 22.23 23.53
N ARG A 204 -12.74 22.19 22.44
CA ARG A 204 -13.15 22.76 21.15
C ARG A 204 -14.30 21.97 20.53
N LEU A 205 -14.22 20.65 20.54
CA LEU A 205 -15.23 19.77 19.97
C LEU A 205 -16.57 19.94 20.71
N ASP A 206 -16.55 19.94 22.04
CA ASP A 206 -17.72 20.18 22.90
C ASP A 206 -18.37 21.54 22.60
N ARG A 207 -17.56 22.60 22.43
CA ARG A 207 -18.04 23.93 22.03
C ARG A 207 -18.69 23.92 20.65
N LEU A 208 -18.15 23.15 19.70
CA LEU A 208 -18.68 23.04 18.34
C LEU A 208 -19.97 22.20 18.30
N MET A 209 -20.08 21.15 19.14
CA MET A 209 -21.31 20.36 19.27
C MET A 209 -22.41 21.12 20.00
N GLY A 210 -22.06 21.95 20.99
CA GLY A 210 -23.02 22.82 21.67
C GLY A 210 -23.55 23.98 20.82
N ASN A 211 -23.09 24.13 19.58
CA ASN A 211 -23.58 25.15 18.66
C ASN A 211 -24.90 24.71 18.00
N GLU A 212 -26.02 25.19 18.52
CA GLU A 212 -27.36 24.91 17.98
C GLU A 212 -27.58 25.44 16.56
N ALA A 213 -26.72 26.33 16.06
CA ALA A 213 -26.76 26.85 14.69
C ALA A 213 -25.95 26.01 13.69
N ALA A 214 -25.38 24.87 14.10
CA ALA A 214 -24.61 24.01 13.21
C ALA A 214 -25.50 23.35 12.13
N LEU A 215 -25.04 23.38 10.89
CA LEU A 215 -25.73 22.74 9.77
C LEU A 215 -25.66 21.20 9.88
N PRO A 216 -26.64 20.45 9.35
CA PRO A 216 -26.64 18.97 9.43
C PRO A 216 -25.38 18.28 8.87
N ARG A 217 -24.69 18.91 7.91
CA ARG A 217 -23.38 18.43 7.41
C ARG A 217 -22.25 18.65 8.42
N GLN A 218 -22.25 19.78 9.12
CA GLN A 218 -21.27 20.10 10.16
C GLN A 218 -21.45 19.16 11.36
N VAL A 219 -22.69 18.91 11.78
CA VAL A 219 -23.02 17.95 12.85
C VAL A 219 -22.51 16.54 12.51
N ARG A 220 -22.75 16.06 11.28
CA ARG A 220 -22.20 14.75 10.85
C ARG A 220 -20.68 14.70 10.84
N GLY A 221 -20.02 15.77 10.38
CA GLY A 221 -18.56 15.86 10.41
C GLY A 221 -18.00 15.85 11.83
N LEU A 222 -18.65 16.54 12.77
CA LEU A 222 -18.26 16.57 14.19
C LEU A 222 -18.47 15.21 14.86
N ASN A 223 -19.57 14.51 14.57
CA ASN A 223 -19.83 13.17 15.12
C ASN A 223 -18.76 12.15 14.68
N ASN A 224 -18.28 12.22 13.43
CA ASN A 224 -17.23 11.33 12.95
C ASN A 224 -15.88 11.55 13.66
N LEU A 225 -15.59 12.79 14.08
CA LEU A 225 -14.38 13.11 14.85
C LEU A 225 -14.47 12.66 16.31
N TYR A 226 -15.67 12.42 16.84
CA TYR A 226 -15.89 11.92 18.21
C TYR A 226 -15.77 10.39 18.29
N LEU A 227 -15.98 9.70 17.16
CA LEU A 227 -15.99 8.23 17.06
C LEU A 227 -14.66 7.63 16.58
N ALA A 228 -13.76 8.49 16.08
CA ALA A 228 -12.38 8.12 15.71
C ALA A 228 -11.48 8.15 16.94
#